data_AF-T1DW37-F1
#
_entry.id   AF-T1DW37-F1
#
_cell.length_a   1.000
_cell.length_b   1.000
_cell.length_c   1.000
_cell.angle_alpha   90.00
_cell.angle_beta   90.00
_cell.angle_gamma   90.00
#
_symmetry.space_group_name_H-M   'P 1'
#
loop_
_entity.id
_entity.type
_entity.pdbx_description
1 polymer ?
#
loop_
_entity_poly.entity_id
_entity_poly.type
_entity_poly.pdbx_seq_one_letter_code
_entity_poly.pdbx_strand_id
1 'polypeptide(L)'
;MVFIAGVFYPCSIFLIRYSLENNLLTPFARIILGIVFGFILVISGILIQTQSTQNNARTSRMKIKITTLATYIQISRFKALFSRTNPSQTKSLQDSKATFSKILPTSLATISQTLIGSGVVMLYFAFYGGYKIYDFFGYLGYFGALSLISLMALALCLYRGIIVGISGIIGGFLTPFLLQGNEPNLLFLFGYLSVFYLLGLFLALKQILYTHNSGKLLYATIHIFMPTFYAT
;
A
#
# COMPACT_ATOMS: atom_id res chain seq x y z
N MET A 1 7.06 18.52 -1.77
CA MET A 1 6.23 17.58 -2.55
C MET A 1 4.89 18.17 -3.00
N VAL A 2 4.27 19.11 -2.29
CA VAL A 2 2.99 19.76 -2.65
C VAL A 2 3.09 20.71 -3.87
N PHE A 3 4.24 21.38 -4.09
CA PHE A 3 4.41 22.33 -5.20
C PHE A 3 4.37 21.68 -6.60
N ILE A 4 4.87 20.45 -6.73
CA ILE A 4 4.86 19.73 -8.01
C ILE A 4 3.43 19.23 -8.34
N ALA A 5 2.65 18.85 -7.33
CA ALA A 5 1.24 18.51 -7.54
C ALA A 5 0.41 19.71 -8.02
N GLY A 6 0.72 20.93 -7.53
CA GLY A 6 0.03 22.15 -7.93
C GLY A 6 0.21 22.55 -9.40
N VAL A 7 1.39 22.29 -9.99
CA VAL A 7 1.67 22.61 -11.41
C VAL A 7 1.06 21.57 -12.37
N PHE A 8 1.01 20.30 -11.98
CA PHE A 8 0.45 19.24 -12.83
C PHE A 8 -1.08 19.17 -12.84
N TYR A 9 -1.74 19.65 -11.78
CA TYR A 9 -3.21 19.68 -11.67
C TYR A 9 -3.89 20.46 -12.81
N PRO A 10 -3.49 21.71 -13.14
CA PRO A 10 -4.11 22.46 -14.24
C PRO A 10 -3.78 21.85 -15.62
N CYS A 11 -2.57 21.31 -15.81
CA CYS A 11 -2.16 20.68 -17.07
C CYS A 11 -3.03 19.44 -17.38
N SER A 12 -3.35 18.65 -16.36
CA SER A 12 -4.22 17.47 -16.49
C SER A 12 -5.65 17.84 -16.90
N ILE A 13 -6.21 18.89 -16.28
CA ILE A 13 -7.57 19.36 -16.60
C ILE A 13 -7.65 19.92 -18.03
N PHE A 14 -6.64 20.71 -18.43
CA PHE A 14 -6.59 21.30 -19.76
C PHE A 14 -6.42 20.25 -20.86
N LEU A 15 -5.57 19.24 -20.66
CA LEU A 15 -5.38 18.16 -21.63
C LEU A 15 -6.64 17.32 -21.83
N ILE A 16 -7.39 17.04 -20.75
CA ILE A 16 -8.68 16.34 -20.84
C ILE A 16 -9.68 17.14 -21.66
N ARG A 17 -9.78 18.46 -21.42
CA ARG A 17 -10.63 19.40 -22.18
C ARG A 17 -10.25 19.45 -23.66
N TYR A 18 -8.96 19.63 -23.96
CA TYR A 18 -8.45 19.65 -25.33
C TYR A 18 -8.71 18.33 -26.07
N SER A 19 -8.62 17.19 -25.37
CA SER A 19 -8.96 15.89 -25.91
C SER A 19 -10.46 15.71 -26.15
N LEU A 20 -11.34 16.33 -25.35
CA LEU A 20 -12.79 16.34 -25.57
C LEU A 20 -13.17 17.20 -26.78
N GLU A 21 -12.54 18.37 -26.91
CA GLU A 21 -12.86 19.35 -27.96
C GLU A 21 -12.45 18.88 -29.36
N ASN A 22 -11.35 18.12 -29.48
CA ASN A 22 -10.89 17.61 -30.78
C ASN A 22 -11.39 16.20 -31.14
N ASN A 23 -12.30 15.59 -30.36
CA ASN A 23 -12.78 14.21 -30.56
C ASN A 23 -11.67 13.13 -30.62
N LEU A 24 -10.44 13.40 -30.15
CA LEU A 24 -9.29 12.49 -30.27
C LEU A 24 -9.42 11.20 -29.45
N LEU A 25 -10.25 11.19 -28.40
CA LEU A 25 -10.49 10.03 -27.56
C LEU A 25 -11.99 9.86 -27.32
N THR A 26 -12.57 8.77 -27.84
CA THR A 26 -13.96 8.39 -27.57
C THR A 26 -14.17 8.19 -26.05
N PRO A 27 -15.35 8.54 -25.52
CA PRO A 27 -15.71 8.30 -24.11
C PRO A 27 -15.35 6.90 -23.60
N PHE A 28 -15.66 5.89 -24.39
CA PHE A 28 -15.36 4.49 -24.10
C PHE A 28 -13.86 4.22 -23.99
N ALA A 29 -13.05 4.72 -24.93
CA ALA A 29 -11.61 4.48 -24.94
C ALA A 29 -10.92 5.05 -23.70
N ARG A 30 -11.38 6.21 -23.20
CA ARG A 30 -10.82 6.85 -21.99
C ARG A 30 -10.99 5.99 -20.75
N ILE A 31 -12.18 5.42 -20.57
CA ILE A 31 -12.48 4.57 -19.43
C ILE A 31 -11.72 3.26 -19.53
N ILE A 32 -11.71 2.63 -20.70
CA ILE A 32 -10.96 1.38 -20.90
C ILE A 32 -9.48 1.62 -20.60
N LEU A 33 -8.90 2.70 -21.13
CA LEU A 33 -7.50 3.06 -20.87
C LEU A 33 -7.26 3.30 -19.37
N GLY A 34 -8.16 4.01 -18.68
CA GLY A 34 -8.08 4.27 -17.25
C GLY A 34 -8.17 3.00 -16.39
N ILE A 35 -9.09 2.09 -16.73
CA ILE A 35 -9.25 0.80 -16.06
C ILE A 35 -8.00 -0.06 -16.28
N VAL A 36 -7.58 -0.22 -17.53
CA VAL A 36 -6.39 -1.01 -17.89
C VAL A 36 -5.15 -0.45 -17.19
N PHE A 37 -4.95 0.87 -17.23
CA PHE A 37 -3.84 1.52 -16.55
C PHE A 37 -3.89 1.33 -15.03
N GLY A 38 -5.07 1.43 -14.41
CA GLY A 38 -5.27 1.14 -12.99
C GLY A 38 -4.88 -0.29 -12.62
N PHE A 39 -5.34 -1.28 -13.39
CA PHE A 39 -4.94 -2.68 -13.19
C PHE A 39 -3.44 -2.90 -13.38
N ILE A 40 -2.82 -2.28 -14.39
CA ILE A 40 -1.38 -2.36 -14.64
C ILE A 40 -0.60 -1.82 -13.43
N LEU A 41 -1.02 -0.70 -12.84
CA LEU A 41 -0.38 -0.13 -11.65
C LEU A 41 -0.46 -1.08 -10.45
N VAL A 42 -1.65 -1.65 -10.20
CA VAL A 42 -1.85 -2.61 -9.10
C VAL A 42 -1.00 -3.86 -9.31
N ILE A 43 -1.02 -4.45 -10.51
CA ILE A 43 -0.25 -5.66 -10.82
C ILE A 43 1.25 -5.38 -10.74
N SER A 44 1.72 -4.28 -11.33
CA SER A 44 3.13 -3.89 -11.29
C SER A 44 3.62 -3.69 -9.85
N GLY A 45 2.82 -3.03 -9.02
CA GLY A 45 3.16 -2.84 -7.62
C GLY A 45 3.20 -4.16 -6.84
N ILE A 46 2.28 -5.09 -7.10
CA ILE A 46 2.32 -6.44 -6.50
C ILE A 46 3.58 -7.19 -6.93
N LEU A 47 3.92 -7.16 -8.23
CA LEU A 47 5.08 -7.85 -8.78
C LEU A 47 6.39 -7.37 -8.14
N ILE A 48 6.60 -6.05 -8.03
CA ILE A 48 7.80 -5.47 -7.41
C ILE A 48 7.88 -5.84 -5.92
N GLN A 49 6.75 -5.86 -5.22
CA GLN A 49 6.73 -6.19 -3.80
C GLN A 49 7.12 -7.65 -3.52
N THR A 50 6.66 -8.60 -4.34
CA THR A 50 7.06 -10.02 -4.21
C THR A 50 8.57 -10.22 -4.27
N GLN A 51 9.27 -9.42 -5.08
CA GLN A 51 10.73 -9.50 -5.21
C GLN A 51 11.45 -8.95 -3.96
N SER A 52 10.92 -7.91 -3.32
CA SER A 52 11.50 -7.32 -2.10
C SER A 52 11.31 -8.20 -0.85
N THR A 53 10.14 -8.81 -0.69
CA THR A 53 9.84 -9.64 0.49
C THR A 53 10.55 -11.00 0.45
N GLN A 54 10.73 -11.61 -0.74
CA GLN A 54 11.45 -12.88 -0.88
C GLN A 54 12.94 -12.77 -0.52
N ASN A 55 13.63 -11.71 -0.97
CA ASN A 55 15.06 -11.55 -0.71
C ASN A 55 15.35 -11.34 0.79
N ASN A 56 14.48 -10.62 1.50
CA ASN A 56 14.63 -10.45 2.94
C ASN A 56 14.35 -11.73 3.73
N ALA A 57 13.35 -12.54 3.37
CA ALA A 57 13.05 -13.81 4.05
C ALA A 57 14.16 -14.86 3.87
N ARG A 58 14.78 -14.92 2.68
CA ARG A 58 15.93 -15.79 2.39
C ARG A 58 17.17 -15.39 3.21
N THR A 59 17.37 -14.09 3.40
CA THR A 59 18.48 -13.54 4.20
C THR A 59 18.26 -13.72 5.70
N SER A 60 17.02 -13.59 6.20
CA SER A 60 16.70 -13.75 7.63
C SER A 60 16.80 -15.21 8.10
N ARG A 61 16.37 -16.18 7.30
CA ARG A 61 16.56 -17.61 7.63
C ARG A 61 18.04 -18.02 7.63
N MET A 62 18.85 -17.45 6.73
CA MET A 62 20.31 -17.68 6.71
C MET A 62 21.03 -16.99 7.88
N LYS A 63 20.66 -15.74 8.20
CA LYS A 63 21.23 -15.00 9.33
C LYS A 63 20.97 -15.67 10.67
N ILE A 64 19.78 -16.23 10.89
CA ILE A 64 19.46 -16.94 12.14
C ILE A 64 20.38 -18.16 12.34
N LYS A 65 20.65 -18.97 11.31
CA LYS A 65 21.59 -20.12 11.42
C LYS A 65 23.06 -19.69 11.51
N ILE A 66 23.47 -18.70 10.72
CA ILE A 66 24.87 -18.25 10.67
C ILE A 66 25.25 -17.51 11.97
N THR A 67 24.34 -16.74 12.58
CA THR A 67 24.61 -16.08 13.87
C THR A 67 24.73 -17.08 15.01
N THR A 68 24.01 -18.21 14.98
CA THR A 68 24.18 -19.30 15.97
C THR A 68 25.46 -20.12 15.72
N LEU A 69 25.89 -20.32 14.47
CA LEU A 69 27.16 -21.02 14.15
C LEU A 69 28.40 -20.15 14.33
N ALA A 70 28.33 -18.84 14.07
CA ALA A 70 29.46 -17.91 14.18
C ALA A 70 29.89 -17.67 15.64
N THR A 71 29.00 -17.92 16.60
CA THR A 71 29.36 -17.93 18.03
C THR A 71 30.31 -19.08 18.39
N TYR A 72 30.37 -20.15 17.59
CA TYR A 72 31.16 -21.34 17.93
C TYR A 72 32.56 -21.37 17.31
N ILE A 73 32.81 -20.67 16.18
CA ILE A 73 34.02 -20.86 15.38
C ILE A 73 34.82 -19.57 15.25
N GLN A 74 35.82 -19.48 16.13
CA GLN A 74 37.09 -18.75 16.04
C GLN A 74 37.58 -18.40 14.61
N ILE A 75 37.05 -17.35 13.98
CA ILE A 75 37.66 -16.70 12.79
C ILE A 75 38.21 -15.29 13.13
N SER A 76 38.27 -14.97 14.42
CA SER A 76 38.93 -13.76 14.94
C SER A 76 40.44 -13.72 14.62
N ARG A 77 41.09 -14.87 14.42
CA ARG A 77 42.54 -14.96 14.14
C ARG A 77 42.93 -14.74 12.69
N PHE A 78 42.05 -15.05 11.72
CA PHE A 78 42.37 -14.93 10.30
C PHE A 78 42.29 -13.48 9.78
N LYS A 79 41.49 -12.64 10.44
CA LYS A 79 41.29 -11.23 10.06
C LYS A 79 42.49 -10.34 10.39
N ALA A 80 43.33 -10.73 11.35
CA ALA A 80 44.53 -9.98 11.75
C ALA A 80 45.70 -10.13 10.76
N LEU A 81 45.69 -11.19 9.93
CA LEU A 81 46.76 -11.51 8.99
C LEU A 81 46.59 -10.82 7.62
N PHE A 82 45.37 -10.45 7.22
CA PHE A 82 45.12 -9.77 5.93
C PHE A 82 45.24 -8.24 6.04
N SER A 83 46.45 -7.83 6.44
CA SER A 83 47.29 -6.93 5.66
C SER A 83 46.67 -5.64 5.09
N ARG A 84 46.99 -4.52 5.75
CA ARG A 84 47.53 -3.28 5.16
C ARG A 84 46.98 -2.85 3.78
N THR A 85 45.71 -2.45 3.72
CA THR A 85 45.23 -1.53 2.67
C THR A 85 44.71 -0.25 3.33
N ASN A 86 45.06 0.90 2.74
CA ASN A 86 44.99 2.23 3.36
C ASN A 86 43.53 2.59 3.80
N PRO A 87 43.24 2.75 5.11
CA PRO A 87 41.89 2.69 5.68
C PRO A 87 41.01 3.95 5.52
N SER A 88 41.51 5.03 4.92
CA SER A 88 40.79 6.32 4.85
C SER A 88 39.84 6.45 3.66
N GLN A 89 40.08 5.77 2.53
CA GLN A 89 39.20 5.84 1.34
C GLN A 89 38.21 4.68 1.23
N THR A 90 38.49 3.55 1.88
CA THR A 90 37.63 2.35 1.83
C THR A 90 36.42 2.47 2.77
N LYS A 91 36.56 3.22 3.88
CA LYS A 91 35.53 3.37 4.90
C LYS A 91 34.35 4.20 4.42
N SER A 92 34.56 5.33 3.74
CA SER A 92 33.47 6.17 3.21
C SER A 92 32.69 5.51 2.06
N LEU A 93 33.38 4.75 1.20
CA LEU A 93 32.75 3.96 0.14
C LEU A 93 32.01 2.73 0.69
N GLN A 94 32.54 2.07 1.72
CA GLN A 94 31.86 0.97 2.41
C GLN A 94 30.67 1.46 3.23
N ASP A 95 30.78 2.61 3.90
CA ASP A 95 29.69 3.21 4.68
C ASP A 95 28.59 3.70 3.75
N SER A 96 28.93 4.29 2.59
CA SER A 96 27.95 4.64 1.55
C SER A 96 27.30 3.38 0.95
N LYS A 97 28.07 2.35 0.57
CA LYS A 97 27.51 1.07 0.07
C LYS A 97 26.64 0.37 1.12
N ALA A 98 27.03 0.38 2.39
CA ALA A 98 26.26 -0.19 3.49
C ALA A 98 24.97 0.60 3.73
N THR A 99 25.05 1.93 3.68
CA THR A 99 23.90 2.83 3.79
C THR A 99 22.93 2.66 2.61
N PHE A 100 23.42 2.67 1.37
CA PHE A 100 22.63 2.40 0.17
C PHE A 100 22.02 0.99 0.19
N SER A 101 22.77 -0.03 0.57
CA SER A 101 22.26 -1.40 0.68
C SER A 101 21.14 -1.56 1.72
N LYS A 102 21.15 -0.73 2.77
CA LYS A 102 20.14 -0.71 3.83
C LYS A 102 18.91 0.13 3.45
N ILE A 103 19.10 1.18 2.64
CA ILE A 103 18.02 2.07 2.18
C ILE A 103 17.28 1.51 0.95
N LEU A 104 17.97 0.84 0.03
CA LEU A 104 17.36 0.25 -1.16
C LEU A 104 16.13 -0.65 -0.88
N PRO A 105 16.15 -1.57 0.11
CA PRO A 105 15.01 -2.46 0.35
C PRO A 105 13.81 -1.74 1.01
N THR A 106 14.04 -0.71 1.82
CA THR A 106 12.97 0.03 2.50
C THR A 106 12.29 1.03 1.58
N SER A 107 13.04 1.72 0.72
CA SER A 107 12.46 2.65 -0.26
C SER A 107 11.63 1.94 -1.33
N LEU A 108 12.10 0.80 -1.84
CA LEU A 108 11.40 0.04 -2.88
C LEU A 108 10.08 -0.56 -2.38
N ALA A 109 10.02 -0.97 -1.11
CA ALA A 109 8.78 -1.44 -0.49
C ALA A 109 7.74 -0.32 -0.39
N THR A 110 8.14 0.88 0.03
CA THR A 110 7.26 2.05 0.09
C THR A 110 6.81 2.49 -1.31
N ILE A 111 7.70 2.48 -2.31
CA ILE A 111 7.38 2.78 -3.71
C ILE A 111 6.34 1.80 -4.27
N SER A 112 6.50 0.50 -3.98
CA SER A 112 5.54 -0.52 -4.42
C SER A 112 4.18 -0.32 -3.75
N GLN A 113 4.16 0.00 -2.46
CA GLN A 113 2.94 0.27 -1.70
C GLN A 113 2.17 1.49 -2.21
N THR A 114 2.87 2.59 -2.49
CA THR A 114 2.24 3.79 -3.06
C THR A 114 1.75 3.54 -4.48
N LEU A 115 2.46 2.73 -5.27
CA LEU A 115 2.04 2.34 -6.63
C LEU A 115 0.76 1.49 -6.64
N ILE A 116 0.63 0.54 -5.70
CA ILE A 116 -0.61 -0.23 -5.53
C ILE A 116 -1.75 0.68 -5.06
N GLY A 117 -1.49 1.53 -4.06
CA GLY A 117 -2.47 2.46 -3.53
C GLY A 117 -3.01 3.43 -4.59
N SER A 118 -2.13 3.98 -5.42
CA SER A 118 -2.54 4.87 -6.52
C SER A 118 -3.30 4.13 -7.63
N GLY A 119 -2.94 2.88 -7.93
CA GLY A 119 -3.69 2.04 -8.87
C GLY A 119 -5.13 1.79 -8.41
N VAL A 120 -5.34 1.50 -7.11
CA VAL A 120 -6.68 1.35 -6.52
C VAL A 120 -7.48 2.66 -6.65
N VAL A 121 -6.87 3.80 -6.35
CA VAL A 121 -7.50 5.11 -6.48
C VAL A 121 -7.86 5.42 -7.94
N MET A 122 -6.98 5.08 -8.89
CA MET A 122 -7.23 5.27 -10.32
C MET A 122 -8.43 4.45 -10.81
N LEU A 123 -8.56 3.20 -10.36
CA LEU A 123 -9.73 2.36 -10.68
C LEU A 123 -11.03 2.99 -10.16
N TYR A 124 -11.02 3.55 -8.94
CA TYR A 124 -12.17 4.30 -8.40
C TYR A 124 -12.58 5.45 -9.33
N PHE A 125 -11.63 6.27 -9.76
CA PHE A 125 -11.90 7.40 -10.65
C PHE A 125 -12.39 6.94 -12.04
N ALA A 126 -11.85 5.84 -12.58
CA ALA A 126 -12.27 5.32 -13.88
C ALA A 126 -13.73 4.85 -13.88
N PHE A 127 -14.14 4.08 -12.86
CA PHE A 127 -15.53 3.64 -12.73
C PHE A 127 -16.48 4.79 -12.37
N TYR A 128 -16.06 5.73 -11.51
CA TYR A 128 -16.84 6.93 -11.21
C TYR A 128 -17.09 7.80 -12.45
N GLY A 129 -16.05 8.04 -13.25
CA GLY A 129 -16.19 8.76 -14.51
C GLY A 129 -17.11 8.04 -15.49
N GLY A 130 -17.00 6.72 -15.59
CA GLY A 130 -17.85 5.92 -16.47
C GLY A 130 -19.33 5.93 -16.12
N TYR A 131 -19.68 5.99 -14.84
CA TYR A 131 -21.07 6.14 -14.39
C TYR A 131 -21.54 7.59 -14.53
N LYS A 132 -20.89 8.54 -13.85
CA LYS A 132 -21.42 9.90 -13.68
C LYS A 132 -21.31 10.79 -14.92
N ILE A 133 -20.29 10.58 -15.75
CA ILE A 133 -20.02 11.45 -16.91
C ILE A 133 -20.59 10.83 -18.20
N TYR A 134 -20.64 9.50 -18.27
CA TYR A 134 -20.92 8.80 -19.52
C TYR A 134 -22.08 7.80 -19.45
N ASP A 135 -22.70 7.58 -18.29
CA ASP A 135 -23.83 6.66 -18.07
C ASP A 135 -23.64 5.24 -18.65
N PHE A 136 -22.39 4.76 -18.73
CA PHE A 136 -22.10 3.45 -19.34
C PHE A 136 -22.51 2.26 -18.47
N PHE A 137 -22.56 2.47 -17.17
CA PHE A 137 -22.83 1.42 -16.21
C PHE A 137 -24.20 1.68 -15.57
N GLY A 138 -25.02 0.64 -15.41
CA GLY A 138 -26.18 0.73 -14.53
C GLY A 138 -25.74 0.89 -13.06
N TYR A 139 -26.65 1.37 -12.21
CA TYR A 139 -26.42 1.53 -10.76
C TYR A 139 -25.79 0.29 -10.12
N LEU A 140 -26.30 -0.90 -10.45
CA LEU A 140 -25.84 -2.18 -9.90
C LEU A 140 -24.41 -2.53 -10.35
N GLY A 141 -24.06 -2.27 -11.62
CA GLY A 141 -22.72 -2.53 -12.15
C GLY A 141 -21.68 -1.58 -11.54
N TYR A 142 -22.04 -0.31 -11.40
CA TYR A 142 -21.20 0.70 -10.75
C TYR A 142 -20.98 0.40 -9.26
N PHE A 143 -22.06 0.10 -8.53
CA PHE A 143 -22.02 -0.32 -7.13
C PHE A 143 -21.15 -1.56 -6.93
N GLY A 144 -21.40 -2.61 -7.72
CA GLY A 144 -20.68 -3.86 -7.66
C GLY A 144 -19.19 -3.68 -7.90
N ALA A 145 -18.81 -2.88 -8.90
CA ALA A 145 -17.41 -2.61 -9.22
C ALA A 145 -16.68 -1.91 -8.07
N LEU A 146 -17.23 -0.81 -7.52
CA LEU A 146 -16.60 -0.08 -6.42
C LEU A 146 -16.50 -0.91 -5.14
N SER A 147 -17.57 -1.62 -4.79
CA SER A 147 -17.60 -2.56 -3.66
C SER A 147 -16.49 -3.60 -3.78
N LEU A 148 -16.35 -4.22 -4.96
CA LEU A 148 -15.35 -5.25 -5.20
C LEU A 148 -13.92 -4.68 -5.13
N ILE A 149 -13.68 -3.50 -5.72
CA ILE A 149 -12.37 -2.82 -5.63
C ILE A 149 -12.02 -2.52 -4.16
N SER A 150 -13.00 -2.07 -3.36
CA SER A 150 -12.83 -1.78 -1.94
C SER A 150 -12.46 -3.02 -1.12
N LEU A 151 -13.24 -4.09 -1.26
CA LEU A 151 -13.01 -5.36 -0.56
C LEU A 151 -11.68 -5.98 -1.00
N MET A 152 -11.36 -5.88 -2.29
CA MET A 152 -10.08 -6.34 -2.82
C MET A 152 -8.92 -5.53 -2.23
N ALA A 153 -9.01 -4.20 -2.17
CA ALA A 153 -7.99 -3.33 -1.56
C ALA A 153 -7.80 -3.63 -0.07
N LEU A 154 -8.90 -3.87 0.65
CA LEU A 154 -8.88 -4.22 2.06
C LEU A 154 -8.25 -5.61 2.28
N ALA A 155 -8.57 -6.60 1.44
CA ALA A 155 -7.92 -7.91 1.44
C ALA A 155 -6.42 -7.83 1.08
N LEU A 156 -6.06 -6.95 0.13
CA LEU A 156 -4.69 -6.67 -0.30
C LEU A 156 -3.86 -6.09 0.85
N CYS A 157 -4.46 -5.32 1.77
CA CYS A 157 -3.78 -4.68 2.91
C CYS A 157 -2.91 -5.64 3.73
N LEU A 158 -3.42 -6.85 4.04
CA LEU A 158 -2.69 -7.82 4.86
C LEU A 158 -1.36 -8.28 4.26
N TYR A 159 -1.25 -8.23 2.94
CA TYR A 159 -0.08 -8.75 2.23
C TYR A 159 0.82 -7.63 1.72
N ARG A 160 0.24 -6.45 1.46
CA ARG A 160 0.92 -5.37 0.72
C ARG A 160 1.28 -4.18 1.62
N GLY A 161 0.68 -4.01 2.80
CA GLY A 161 1.07 -3.01 3.81
C GLY A 161 0.08 -1.85 4.02
N ILE A 162 0.41 -0.96 4.96
CA ILE A 162 -0.50 0.06 5.54
C ILE A 162 -1.07 1.02 4.50
N ILE A 163 -0.27 1.49 3.53
CA ILE A 163 -0.71 2.51 2.55
C ILE A 163 -1.89 2.01 1.69
N VAL A 164 -1.84 0.72 1.31
CA VAL A 164 -2.92 0.06 0.54
C VAL A 164 -4.17 -0.13 1.40
N GLY A 165 -4.00 -0.38 2.70
CA GLY A 165 -5.10 -0.43 3.65
C GLY A 165 -5.81 0.91 3.81
N ILE A 166 -5.05 2.00 3.94
CA ILE A 166 -5.60 3.35 4.04
C ILE A 166 -6.43 3.70 2.81
N SER A 167 -5.93 3.42 1.60
CA SER A 167 -6.69 3.68 0.37
C SER A 167 -7.95 2.81 0.26
N GLY A 168 -7.91 1.55 0.70
CA GLY A 168 -9.07 0.68 0.77
C GLY A 168 -10.13 1.16 1.77
N ILE A 169 -9.71 1.63 2.95
CA ILE A 169 -10.61 2.21 3.96
C ILE A 169 -11.28 3.47 3.41
N ILE A 170 -10.48 4.40 2.89
CA ILE A 170 -10.99 5.66 2.32
C ILE A 170 -11.96 5.36 1.18
N GLY A 171 -11.57 4.53 0.21
CA GLY A 171 -12.43 4.13 -0.89
C GLY A 171 -13.71 3.46 -0.41
N GLY A 172 -13.60 2.60 0.60
CA GLY A 172 -14.73 1.85 1.10
C GLY A 172 -15.81 2.70 1.75
N PHE A 173 -15.41 3.73 2.50
CA PHE A 173 -16.32 4.73 3.04
C PHE A 173 -16.76 5.76 1.99
N LEU A 174 -15.95 6.00 0.96
CA LEU A 174 -16.28 6.92 -0.12
C LEU A 174 -17.31 6.32 -1.10
N THR A 175 -17.32 5.01 -1.29
CA THR A 175 -18.26 4.28 -2.17
C THR A 175 -19.73 4.71 -1.98
N PRO A 176 -20.34 4.60 -0.79
CA PRO A 176 -21.73 5.00 -0.59
C PRO A 176 -22.00 6.48 -0.91
N PHE A 177 -20.99 7.34 -0.70
CA PHE A 177 -21.09 8.76 -1.03
C PHE A 177 -21.08 9.01 -2.55
N LEU A 178 -20.28 8.25 -3.31
CA LEU A 178 -20.23 8.36 -4.77
C LEU A 178 -21.50 7.83 -5.47
N LEU A 179 -22.26 6.98 -4.78
CA LEU A 179 -23.49 6.33 -5.27
C LEU A 179 -24.78 7.13 -5.01
N GLN A 180 -24.69 8.35 -4.48
CA GLN A 180 -25.85 9.20 -4.22
C GLN A 180 -26.51 9.61 -5.56
N GLY A 181 -27.59 8.92 -5.96
CA GLY A 181 -28.36 9.22 -7.17
C GLY A 181 -29.67 8.43 -7.30
N ASN A 182 -30.75 9.18 -7.55
CA ASN A 182 -32.16 8.89 -7.83
C ASN A 182 -32.92 7.73 -7.15
N GLU A 183 -32.32 6.61 -6.76
CA GLU A 183 -33.01 5.53 -6.02
C GLU A 183 -32.04 4.83 -5.05
N PRO A 184 -31.87 5.34 -3.81
CA PRO A 184 -30.96 4.76 -2.84
C PRO A 184 -31.48 3.39 -2.39
N ASN A 185 -30.95 2.32 -2.97
CA ASN A 185 -31.21 0.96 -2.51
C ASN A 185 -30.44 0.69 -1.21
N LEU A 186 -31.04 1.12 -0.09
CA LEU A 186 -30.49 1.01 1.26
C LEU A 186 -30.01 -0.41 1.58
N LEU A 187 -30.73 -1.43 1.12
CA LEU A 187 -30.37 -2.83 1.36
C LEU A 187 -28.98 -3.18 0.82
N PHE A 188 -28.65 -2.78 -0.41
CA PHE A 188 -27.31 -3.03 -0.98
C PHE A 188 -26.25 -2.23 -0.24
N LEU A 189 -26.53 -0.97 0.09
CA LEU A 189 -25.62 -0.10 0.82
C LEU A 189 -25.25 -0.68 2.20
N PHE A 190 -26.26 -1.06 2.98
CA PHE A 190 -26.10 -1.66 4.31
C PHE A 190 -25.46 -3.05 4.21
N GLY A 191 -25.84 -3.86 3.21
CA GLY A 191 -25.23 -5.16 2.97
C GLY A 191 -23.73 -5.05 2.69
N TYR A 192 -23.34 -4.13 1.81
CA TYR A 192 -21.94 -3.83 1.54
C TYR A 192 -21.20 -3.34 2.79
N LEU A 193 -21.77 -2.37 3.53
CA LEU A 193 -21.13 -1.84 4.73
C LEU A 193 -20.93 -2.95 5.77
N SER A 194 -21.93 -3.81 5.97
CA SER A 194 -21.84 -4.96 6.87
C SER A 194 -20.70 -5.90 6.46
N VAL A 195 -20.62 -6.29 5.19
CA VAL A 195 -19.53 -7.12 4.67
C VAL A 195 -18.17 -6.43 4.83
N PHE A 196 -18.10 -5.13 4.54
CA PHE A 196 -16.88 -4.34 4.68
C PHE A 196 -16.39 -4.29 6.13
N TYR A 197 -17.28 -4.05 7.09
CA TYR A 197 -16.98 -4.07 8.52
C TYR A 197 -16.59 -5.47 9.02
N LEU A 198 -17.31 -6.52 8.61
CA LEU A 198 -16.99 -7.90 8.97
C LEU A 198 -15.62 -8.31 8.42
N LEU A 199 -15.32 -7.95 7.17
CA LEU A 199 -14.03 -8.20 6.56
C LEU A 199 -12.93 -7.42 7.32
N GLY A 200 -13.13 -6.12 7.58
CA GLY A 200 -12.21 -5.31 8.37
C GLY A 200 -11.92 -5.91 9.75
N LEU A 201 -12.96 -6.33 10.47
CA LEU A 201 -12.85 -6.99 11.77
C LEU A 201 -12.11 -8.34 11.65
N PHE A 202 -12.46 -9.17 10.66
CA PHE A 202 -11.78 -10.43 10.41
C PHE A 202 -10.28 -10.24 10.15
N LEU A 203 -9.91 -9.24 9.33
CA LEU A 203 -8.51 -8.92 9.08
C LEU A 203 -7.79 -8.41 10.34
N ALA A 204 -8.46 -7.56 11.13
CA ALA A 204 -7.91 -7.04 12.39
C ALA A 204 -7.67 -8.17 13.41
N LEU A 205 -8.64 -9.08 13.56
CA LEU A 205 -8.49 -10.26 14.43
C LEU A 205 -7.37 -11.17 13.96
N LYS A 206 -7.27 -11.42 12.64
CA LYS A 206 -6.19 -12.21 12.05
C LYS A 206 -4.82 -11.57 12.31
N GLN A 207 -4.72 -10.24 12.23
CA GLN A 207 -3.48 -9.51 12.51
C GLN A 207 -3.09 -9.58 14.00
N ILE A 208 -4.07 -9.46 14.90
CA ILE A 208 -3.87 -9.59 16.36
C ILE A 208 -3.44 -11.02 16.73
N LEU A 209 -4.10 -12.06 16.18
CA LEU A 209 -3.73 -13.46 16.42
C LEU A 209 -2.32 -13.81 15.92
N TYR A 210 -1.93 -13.28 14.76
CA TYR A 210 -0.58 -13.49 14.23
C TYR A 210 0.50 -12.79 15.06
N THR A 211 0.11 -11.75 15.79
CA THR A 211 0.96 -10.93 16.66
C THR A 211 0.97 -11.50 18.10
N HIS A 212 1.07 -12.83 18.24
CA HIS A 212 1.03 -13.57 19.51
C HIS A 212 2.21 -13.28 20.48
N ASN A 213 3.12 -12.34 20.17
CA ASN A 213 4.15 -11.88 21.12
C ASN A 213 3.96 -10.43 21.60
N SER A 214 2.85 -9.77 21.26
CA SER A 214 2.57 -8.38 21.69
C SER A 214 1.52 -8.26 22.78
N GLY A 215 1.36 -9.28 23.62
CA GLY A 215 0.69 -9.13 24.93
C GLY A 215 1.34 -8.03 25.80
N LYS A 216 2.57 -7.63 25.48
CA LYS A 216 3.30 -6.52 26.10
C LYS A 216 2.85 -5.12 25.63
N LEU A 217 2.23 -4.99 24.45
CA LEU A 217 1.81 -3.68 23.92
C LEU A 217 0.50 -3.21 24.57
N LEU A 218 -0.46 -4.13 24.78
CA LEU A 218 -1.69 -3.83 25.53
C LEU A 218 -1.37 -3.44 26.98
N TYR A 219 -0.40 -4.10 27.62
CA TYR A 219 0.05 -3.74 28.97
C TYR A 219 0.68 -2.33 29.02
N ALA A 220 1.47 -1.95 28.01
CA ALA A 220 2.07 -0.63 27.92
C ALA A 220 1.04 0.48 27.61
N THR A 221 0.04 0.22 26.77
CA THR A 221 -1.02 1.19 26.48
C THR A 221 -1.93 1.43 27.69
N ILE A 222 -2.22 0.38 28.48
CA ILE A 222 -2.99 0.51 29.73
C ILE A 222 -2.20 1.31 30.79
N HIS A 223 -0.88 1.09 30.91
CA HIS A 223 -0.05 1.79 31.91
C HIS A 223 0.25 3.26 31.54
N ILE A 224 0.25 3.62 30.25
CA ILE A 224 0.41 5.01 29.79
C ILE A 224 -0.87 5.85 30.01
N PHE A 225 -2.05 5.20 30.01
CA PHE A 225 -3.34 5.89 30.18
C PHE A 225 -3.79 6.04 31.65
N MET A 226 -3.11 5.37 32.59
CA MET A 226 -3.45 5.40 34.02
C MET A 226 -2.43 6.09 34.96
N PRO A 227 -1.98 7.35 34.75
CA PRO A 227 -1.18 8.04 35.75
C PRO A 227 -1.93 9.24 36.35
N THR A 228 -2.95 9.07 37.21
CA THR A 228 -3.44 10.21 38.05
C THR A 228 -4.38 9.96 39.25
N PHE A 229 -4.63 8.73 39.73
CA PHE A 229 -5.60 8.53 40.84
C PHE A 229 -5.03 8.04 42.18
N TYR A 230 -3.71 8.09 42.39
CA TYR A 230 -3.10 7.78 43.70
C TYR A 230 -2.18 8.92 44.17
N ALA A 231 -2.78 10.03 44.57
CA ALA A 231 -2.19 10.97 45.52
C ALA A 231 -3.32 11.81 46.12
N THR A 232 -3.85 11.33 47.25
CA THR A 232 -4.47 12.15 48.30
C THR A 232 -3.46 13.12 48.88
#